data_AF-A0A383F5U2-F1
#
_entry.id   AF-A0A383F5U2-F1
#
_cell.length_a   1.000
_cell.length_b   1.000
_cell.length_c   1.000
_cell.angle_alpha   90.00
_cell.angle_beta   90.00
_cell.angle_gamma   90.00
#
_symmetry.space_group_name_H-M   'P 1'
#
loop_
_entity.id
_entity.type
_entity.pdbx_description
1 polymer ?
#
loop_
_entity_poly.entity_id
_entity_poly.type
_entity_poly.pdbx_seq_one_letter_code
_entity_poly.pdbx_strand_id
1 'polypeptide(L)'
;MQWTTDLCRDRINNPAMTNVYMELGTTFGHTVVTHPRICAHLLGQIIKAFGSDHVLFGTDSIWWGSPQWQIEALRRFQIPEEMQEKFGYAAITDEDKAKILGLNAAKIYQIDVAETRRQISTDRMAQLKEIYLQEGGRPSNNQYGWILG
;
A
#
# COMPACT_ATOMS: atom_id res chain seq x y z
N MET A 1 0.42 18.82 -3.41
CA MET A 1 1.46 18.64 -4.44
C MET A 1 0.82 18.92 -5.78
N GLN A 2 1.20 20.01 -6.45
CA GLN A 2 0.50 20.49 -7.65
C GLN A 2 0.45 19.41 -8.75
N TRP A 3 1.57 18.72 -8.98
CA TRP A 3 1.69 17.65 -9.97
C TRP A 3 0.73 16.47 -9.73
N THR A 4 0.56 16.01 -8.49
CA THR A 4 -0.35 14.88 -8.19
C THR A 4 -1.80 15.26 -8.44
N THR A 5 -2.18 16.47 -8.04
CA THR A 5 -3.54 16.99 -8.26
C THR A 5 -3.81 17.17 -9.76
N ASP A 6 -2.84 17.66 -10.52
CA ASP A 6 -2.98 17.82 -11.98
C ASP A 6 -3.13 16.45 -12.67
N LEU A 7 -2.30 15.46 -12.33
CA LEU A 7 -2.41 14.12 -12.90
C LEU A 7 -3.72 13.41 -12.53
N CYS A 8 -4.21 13.59 -11.29
CA CYS A 8 -5.53 13.09 -10.89
C CYS A 8 -6.65 13.77 -11.68
N ARG A 9 -6.54 15.08 -11.94
CA ARG A 9 -7.50 15.82 -12.77
C ARG A 9 -7.48 15.33 -14.21
N ASP A 10 -6.31 15.08 -14.77
CA ASP A 10 -6.16 14.54 -16.12
C ASP A 10 -6.80 13.15 -16.24
N ARG A 11 -6.61 12.27 -15.25
CA ARG A 11 -7.31 10.97 -15.20
C ARG A 11 -8.82 11.10 -15.14
N ILE A 12 -9.34 12.02 -14.33
CA ILE A 12 -10.79 12.26 -14.21
C ILE A 12 -11.36 12.79 -15.53
N ASN A 13 -10.65 13.70 -16.18
CA ASN A 13 -11.06 14.30 -17.45
C ASN A 13 -10.87 13.36 -18.65
N ASN A 14 -9.98 12.38 -18.53
CA ASN A 14 -9.73 11.36 -19.54
C ASN A 14 -9.88 9.94 -18.96
N PRO A 15 -11.13 9.44 -18.83
CA PRO A 15 -11.40 8.10 -18.31
C PRO A 15 -10.77 6.96 -19.12
N ALA A 16 -10.39 7.21 -20.38
CA ALA A 16 -9.73 6.22 -21.23
C ALA A 16 -8.25 6.00 -20.87
N MET A 17 -7.66 6.82 -19.99
CA MET A 17 -6.27 6.69 -19.55
C MET A 17 -6.09 5.54 -18.54
N THR A 18 -6.35 4.30 -18.96
CA THR A 18 -6.34 3.09 -18.09
C THR A 18 -5.00 2.37 -18.00
N ASN A 19 -3.97 2.88 -18.67
CA ASN A 19 -2.63 2.26 -18.75
C ASN A 19 -1.58 2.96 -17.86
N VAL A 20 -2.01 3.90 -17.01
CA VAL A 20 -1.14 4.64 -16.09
C VAL A 20 -1.42 4.18 -14.66
N TYR A 21 -0.36 3.84 -13.93
CA TYR A 21 -0.40 3.38 -12.55
C TYR A 21 0.38 4.34 -11.65
N MET A 22 -0.17 4.61 -10.47
CA MET A 22 0.41 5.51 -9.47
C MET A 22 1.24 4.70 -8.48
N GLU A 23 2.56 4.81 -8.58
CA GLU A 23 3.51 4.19 -7.64
C GLU A 23 3.78 5.13 -6.45
N LEU A 24 3.78 4.58 -5.23
CA LEU A 24 3.81 5.36 -3.99
C LEU A 24 5.23 5.68 -3.49
N GLY A 25 6.14 4.71 -3.52
CA GLY A 25 7.56 4.83 -3.16
C GLY A 25 7.85 5.64 -1.90
N THR A 26 8.89 6.46 -2.01
CA THR A 26 9.35 7.42 -0.99
C THR A 26 8.26 8.41 -0.61
N THR A 27 7.31 8.71 -1.50
CA THR A 27 6.22 9.62 -1.16
C THR A 27 5.39 9.06 -0.01
N PHE A 28 5.02 7.77 -0.06
CA PHE A 28 4.34 7.11 1.04
C PHE A 28 5.25 6.93 2.26
N GLY A 29 6.45 6.39 2.06
CA GLY A 29 7.41 6.15 3.15
C GLY A 29 7.69 7.42 3.96
N HIS A 30 7.96 8.54 3.30
CA HIS A 30 8.20 9.81 3.97
C HIS A 30 6.95 10.34 4.66
N THR A 31 5.81 10.41 3.97
CA THR A 31 4.64 11.14 4.47
C THR A 31 3.79 10.38 5.47
N VAL A 32 3.78 9.04 5.45
CA VAL A 32 2.91 8.23 6.32
C VAL A 32 3.20 8.45 7.81
N VAL A 33 4.46 8.69 8.17
CA VAL A 33 4.88 8.98 9.55
C VAL A 33 5.00 10.49 9.80
N THR A 34 5.70 11.21 8.93
CA THR A 34 6.05 12.62 9.19
C THR A 34 4.88 13.58 8.97
N HIS A 35 4.02 13.29 8.00
CA HIS A 35 2.93 14.17 7.58
C HIS A 35 1.66 13.37 7.26
N PRO A 36 1.07 12.66 8.23
CA PRO A 36 -0.01 11.69 7.98
C PRO A 36 -1.25 12.29 7.32
N ARG A 37 -1.58 13.57 7.60
CA ARG A 37 -2.68 14.28 6.90
C ARG A 37 -2.38 14.53 5.43
N ILE A 38 -1.12 14.83 5.09
CA ILE A 38 -0.70 14.98 3.69
C ILE A 38 -0.78 13.63 2.98
N CYS A 39 -0.32 12.56 3.63
CA CYS A 39 -0.45 11.19 3.13
C CYS A 39 -1.92 10.81 2.87
N ALA A 40 -2.81 11.09 3.82
CA ALA A 40 -4.26 10.85 3.68
C ALA A 40 -4.88 11.63 2.52
N HIS A 41 -4.52 12.90 2.36
CA HIS A 41 -5.03 13.71 1.25
C HIS A 41 -4.49 13.24 -0.11
N LEU A 42 -3.22 12.81 -0.16
CA LEU A 42 -2.57 12.30 -1.36
C LEU A 42 -3.23 10.98 -1.81
N LEU A 43 -3.26 9.98 -0.91
CA LEU A 43 -3.85 8.67 -1.21
C LEU A 43 -5.34 8.78 -1.50
N GLY A 44 -6.07 9.63 -0.77
CA GLY A 44 -7.49 9.89 -1.03
C GLY A 44 -7.75 10.44 -2.44
N GLN A 45 -6.94 11.40 -2.91
CA GLN A 45 -7.04 11.90 -4.29
C GLN A 45 -6.72 10.84 -5.32
N ILE A 46 -5.62 10.11 -5.13
CA ILE A 46 -5.16 9.08 -6.06
C ILE A 46 -6.22 7.98 -6.19
N ILE A 47 -6.68 7.41 -5.08
CA ILE A 47 -7.67 6.32 -5.10
C ILE A 47 -8.99 6.80 -5.71
N LYS A 48 -9.42 8.04 -5.43
CA LYS A 48 -10.63 8.62 -6.02
C LYS A 48 -10.53 8.81 -7.54
N ALA A 49 -9.37 9.18 -8.06
CA ALA A 49 -9.18 9.44 -9.49
C ALA A 49 -8.83 8.18 -10.29
N PHE A 50 -7.93 7.35 -9.78
CA PHE A 50 -7.38 6.19 -10.48
C PHE A 50 -8.06 4.87 -10.11
N GLY A 51 -8.68 4.79 -8.94
CA GLY A 51 -9.11 3.53 -8.33
C GLY A 51 -7.97 2.86 -7.57
N SER A 52 -8.32 2.07 -6.56
CA SER A 52 -7.33 1.29 -5.79
C SER A 52 -6.65 0.20 -6.62
N ASP A 53 -7.20 -0.16 -7.78
CA ASP A 53 -6.66 -1.12 -8.74
C ASP A 53 -5.54 -0.56 -9.64
N HIS A 54 -5.31 0.76 -9.59
CA HIS A 54 -4.27 1.46 -10.37
C HIS A 54 -3.17 2.07 -9.49
N VAL A 55 -3.04 1.62 -8.24
CA VAL A 55 -2.03 2.11 -7.30
C VAL A 55 -1.05 1.00 -6.95
N LEU A 56 0.25 1.29 -6.96
CA LEU A 56 1.32 0.34 -6.71
C LEU A 56 2.08 0.71 -5.44
N PHE A 57 2.40 -0.29 -4.64
CA PHE A 57 3.31 -0.15 -3.52
C PHE A 57 4.76 -0.31 -3.98
N GLY A 58 5.61 0.63 -3.56
CA GLY A 58 7.05 0.54 -3.68
C GLY A 58 7.70 1.10 -2.44
N THR A 59 8.88 0.57 -2.14
CA THR A 59 9.48 0.74 -0.82
C THR A 59 10.61 1.74 -0.77
N ASP A 60 11.27 1.97 -1.91
CA ASP A 60 12.54 2.69 -2.00
C ASP A 60 13.54 2.22 -0.94
N SER A 61 13.60 0.90 -0.72
CA SER A 61 14.41 0.26 0.34
C SER A 61 15.92 0.55 0.23
N ILE A 62 16.41 1.00 -0.93
CA ILE A 62 17.78 1.50 -1.07
C ILE A 62 18.02 2.69 -0.13
N TRP A 63 17.00 3.51 0.10
CA TRP A 63 17.05 4.69 0.99
C TRP A 63 16.49 4.41 2.39
N TRP A 64 15.46 3.56 2.47
CA TRP A 64 14.69 3.34 3.70
C TRP A 64 15.04 2.06 4.47
N GLY A 65 15.98 1.26 3.96
CA GLY A 65 16.33 -0.03 4.52
C GLY A 65 15.19 -1.05 4.43
N SER A 66 15.04 -1.87 5.47
CA SER A 66 14.01 -2.92 5.51
C SER A 66 12.60 -2.32 5.33
N PRO A 67 11.78 -2.83 4.39
CA PRO A 67 10.45 -2.28 4.11
C PRO A 67 9.40 -2.65 5.18
N GLN A 68 9.76 -3.46 6.18
CA GLN A 68 8.83 -3.99 7.18
C GLN A 68 7.98 -2.89 7.84
N TRP A 69 8.60 -1.78 8.22
CA TRP A 69 7.88 -0.67 8.87
C TRP A 69 6.88 0.01 7.92
N GLN A 70 7.18 0.09 6.62
CA GLN A 70 6.26 0.66 5.63
C GLN A 70 5.06 -0.27 5.38
N ILE A 71 5.29 -1.58 5.36
CA ILE A 71 4.23 -2.59 5.23
C ILE A 71 3.27 -2.50 6.43
N GLU A 72 3.82 -2.38 7.64
CA GLU A 72 3.02 -2.18 8.85
C GLU A 72 2.27 -0.84 8.84
N ALA A 73 2.92 0.23 8.38
CA ALA A 73 2.29 1.53 8.23
C ALA A 73 1.10 1.45 7.27
N LEU A 74 1.26 0.84 6.09
CA LEU A 74 0.17 0.67 5.11
C LEU A 74 -0.97 -0.16 5.70
N ARG A 75 -0.65 -1.24 6.43
CA ARG A 75 -1.65 -2.08 7.09
C ARG A 75 -2.50 -1.28 8.09
N ARG A 76 -1.88 -0.41 8.89
CA ARG A 76 -2.56 0.41 9.92
C ARG A 76 -3.19 1.69 9.37
N PHE A 77 -2.73 2.17 8.22
CA PHE A 77 -3.14 3.45 7.66
C PHE A 77 -4.64 3.48 7.35
N GLN A 78 -5.25 4.63 7.63
CA GLN A 78 -6.63 4.95 7.26
C GLN A 78 -6.74 6.47 7.04
N ILE A 79 -7.58 6.88 6.08
CA ILE A 79 -7.93 8.28 5.87
C ILE A 79 -8.83 8.71 7.04
N PRO A 80 -8.49 9.78 7.80
CA PRO A 80 -9.33 10.25 8.89
C PRO A 80 -10.76 10.59 8.43
N GLU A 81 -11.78 10.28 9.24
CA GLU A 81 -13.20 10.49 8.90
C GLU A 81 -13.51 11.93 8.47
N GLU A 82 -12.97 12.92 9.20
CA GLU A 82 -13.10 14.35 8.82
C GLU A 82 -12.64 14.62 7.38
N MET A 83 -11.57 13.95 6.93
CA MET A 83 -11.05 14.11 5.58
C MET A 83 -11.87 13.32 4.55
N GLN A 84 -12.46 12.19 4.94
CA GLN A 84 -13.41 11.46 4.11
C GLN A 84 -14.63 12.33 3.81
N GLU A 85 -15.21 12.96 4.83
CA GLU A 85 -16.36 13.86 4.72
C GLU A 85 -16.01 15.11 3.90
N LYS A 86 -14.92 15.80 4.26
CA LYS A 86 -14.53 17.07 3.66
C LYS A 86 -14.18 16.98 2.18
N PHE A 87 -13.54 15.89 1.75
CA PHE A 87 -13.03 15.75 0.39
C PHE A 87 -13.75 14.66 -0.42
N GLY A 88 -14.70 13.95 0.20
CA GLY A 88 -15.41 12.82 -0.39
C GLY A 88 -14.46 11.68 -0.75
N TYR A 89 -13.57 11.30 0.16
CA TYR A 89 -12.72 10.10 0.02
C TYR A 89 -13.42 8.91 0.66
N ALA A 90 -13.28 7.74 0.05
CA ALA A 90 -13.72 6.48 0.66
C ALA A 90 -12.73 6.03 1.74
N ALA A 91 -13.22 5.34 2.76
CA ALA A 91 -12.36 4.57 3.66
C ALA A 91 -11.59 3.51 2.86
N ILE A 92 -10.31 3.31 3.20
CA ILE A 92 -9.47 2.31 2.55
C ILE A 92 -9.79 0.95 3.17
N THR A 93 -10.27 0.01 2.35
CA THR A 93 -10.60 -1.35 2.78
C THR A 93 -9.37 -2.26 2.80
N ASP A 94 -9.49 -3.43 3.43
CA ASP A 94 -8.44 -4.45 3.37
C ASP A 94 -8.23 -4.98 1.94
N GLU A 95 -9.28 -4.99 1.12
CA GLU A 95 -9.18 -5.34 -0.30
C GLU A 95 -8.36 -4.31 -1.07
N ASP A 96 -8.58 -3.01 -0.83
CA ASP A 96 -7.78 -1.94 -1.42
C ASP A 96 -6.31 -2.04 -1.03
N LYS A 97 -6.04 -2.33 0.25
CA LYS A 97 -4.68 -2.55 0.75
C LYS A 97 -4.03 -3.77 0.09
N ALA A 98 -4.76 -4.87 -0.11
CA ALA A 98 -4.25 -6.04 -0.80
C ALA A 98 -3.93 -5.76 -2.28
N LYS A 99 -4.78 -4.97 -2.96
CA LYS A 99 -4.54 -4.47 -4.32
C LYS A 99 -3.24 -3.69 -4.40
N ILE A 100 -3.13 -2.65 -3.57
CA ILE A 100 -1.98 -1.74 -3.52
C ILE A 100 -0.69 -2.49 -3.19
N LEU A 101 -0.71 -3.34 -2.16
CA LEU A 101 0.48 -4.03 -1.64
C LEU A 101 1.08 -5.01 -2.65
N GLY A 102 0.28 -5.62 -3.54
CA GLY A 102 0.85 -6.53 -4.53
C GLY A 102 -0.08 -7.11 -5.59
N LEU A 103 -1.40 -7.15 -5.42
CA LEU A 103 -2.25 -7.77 -6.45
C LEU A 103 -2.28 -6.96 -7.75
N ASN A 104 -2.16 -5.64 -7.67
CA ASN A 104 -2.05 -4.79 -8.87
C ASN A 104 -0.76 -5.06 -9.64
N ALA A 105 0.37 -5.17 -8.92
CA ALA A 105 1.65 -5.53 -9.52
C ALA A 105 1.59 -6.94 -10.15
N ALA A 106 1.00 -7.91 -9.46
CA ALA A 106 0.82 -9.27 -9.99
C ALA A 106 0.03 -9.28 -11.31
N LYS A 107 -1.04 -8.47 -11.41
CA LYS A 107 -1.81 -8.31 -12.65
C LYS A 107 -0.96 -7.75 -13.79
N ILE A 108 -0.17 -6.70 -13.53
CA ILE A 108 0.71 -6.07 -14.53
C ILE A 108 1.78 -7.05 -15.03
N TYR A 109 2.41 -7.78 -14.10
CA TYR A 109 3.44 -8.77 -14.41
C TYR A 109 2.88 -10.12 -14.87
N GLN A 110 1.57 -10.23 -15.09
CA GLN A 110 0.89 -11.45 -15.56
C GLN A 110 1.15 -12.67 -14.67
N ILE A 111 1.24 -12.44 -13.35
CA ILE A 111 1.41 -13.49 -12.35
C ILE A 111 0.03 -14.05 -11.97
N ASP A 112 -0.18 -15.34 -12.21
CA ASP A 112 -1.31 -16.07 -11.64
C ASP A 112 -1.08 -16.28 -10.14
N VAL A 113 -1.68 -15.41 -9.33
CA VAL A 113 -1.52 -15.43 -7.88
C VAL A 113 -1.96 -16.75 -7.25
N ALA A 114 -2.99 -17.41 -7.79
CA ALA A 114 -3.49 -18.65 -7.21
C ALA A 114 -2.51 -19.80 -7.48
N GLU A 115 -2.02 -19.89 -8.72
CA GLU A 115 -1.01 -20.88 -9.11
C GLU A 115 0.32 -20.64 -8.41
N THR A 116 0.83 -19.40 -8.40
CA THR A 116 2.08 -19.08 -7.71
C THR A 116 2.00 -19.42 -6.21
N ARG A 117 0.87 -19.14 -5.55
CA ARG A 117 0.67 -19.53 -4.14
C ARG A 117 0.70 -21.05 -3.92
N ARG A 118 0.19 -21.84 -4.86
CA ARG A 118 0.30 -23.31 -4.81
C ARG A 118 1.75 -23.77 -4.96
N GLN A 119 2.50 -23.16 -5.87
CA GLN A 119 3.89 -23.54 -6.14
C GLN A 119 4.84 -23.23 -4.97
N ILE A 120 4.57 -22.17 -4.21
CA ILE A 120 5.40 -21.76 -3.06
C ILE A 120 4.86 -22.27 -1.72
N SER A 121 3.84 -23.13 -1.70
CA SER A 121 3.13 -23.52 -0.47
C SER A 121 4.00 -24.24 0.56
N THR A 122 5.13 -24.81 0.14
CA THR A 122 6.08 -25.53 1.02
C THR A 122 7.33 -24.71 1.33
N ASP A 123 7.43 -23.47 0.85
CA ASP A 123 8.61 -22.65 1.08
C ASP A 123 8.72 -22.19 2.55
N ARG A 124 9.88 -21.62 2.90
CA ARG A 124 10.13 -21.12 4.25
C ARG A 124 9.12 -20.04 4.67
N MET A 125 8.65 -19.21 3.74
CA MET A 125 7.73 -18.11 4.06
C MET A 125 6.32 -18.63 4.35
N ALA A 126 5.85 -19.63 3.61
CA ALA A 126 4.61 -20.33 3.84
C ALA A 126 4.62 -21.05 5.20
N GLN A 127 5.73 -21.70 5.55
CA GLN A 127 5.91 -22.32 6.87
C GLN A 127 5.88 -21.27 8.00
N LEU A 128 6.61 -20.16 7.86
CA LEU A 128 6.61 -19.06 8.84
C LEU A 128 5.21 -18.44 9.00
N LYS A 129 4.47 -18.29 7.89
CA LYS A 129 3.09 -17.81 7.92
C LYS A 129 2.17 -18.77 8.67
N GLU A 130 2.30 -20.08 8.45
CA GLU A 130 1.50 -21.08 9.14
C GLU A 130 1.78 -21.07 10.65
N ILE A 131 3.06 -21.03 11.04
CA ILE A 131 3.47 -20.88 12.45
C ILE A 131 2.85 -19.62 13.06
N TYR A 132 2.96 -18.49 12.36
CA TYR A 132 2.37 -17.22 12.80
C TYR A 132 0.86 -17.30 13.03
N LEU A 133 0.13 -18.00 12.16
CA LEU A 133 -1.31 -18.20 12.31
C LEU A 133 -1.64 -19.13 13.48
N GLN A 134 -0.87 -20.20 13.68
CA GLN A 134 -1.01 -21.13 14.80
C GLN A 134 -0.74 -20.46 16.16
N GLU A 135 0.18 -19.49 16.20
CA GLU A 135 0.47 -18.66 17.37
C GLU A 135 -0.61 -17.57 17.63
N GLY A 136 -1.69 -17.56 16.84
CA GLY A 136 -2.84 -16.67 17.01
C GLY A 136 -2.84 -15.44 16.12
N GLY A 137 -1.88 -15.31 15.18
CA GLY A 137 -1.91 -14.30 14.12
C GLY A 137 -1.87 -12.85 14.60
N ARG A 138 -1.29 -12.61 15.78
CA ARG A 138 -1.20 -11.26 16.38
C ARG A 138 0.10 -10.58 15.95
N PRO A 139 0.13 -9.26 15.75
CA PRO A 139 1.38 -8.54 15.53
C PRO A 139 2.35 -8.84 16.69
N SER A 140 3.62 -9.12 16.39
CA SER A 140 4.61 -9.38 17.44
C SER A 140 4.88 -8.13 18.29
N ASN A 141 4.65 -6.93 17.74
CA ASN A 141 5.03 -5.63 18.32
C ASN A 141 6.50 -5.55 18.75
N ASN A 142 7.33 -6.48 18.26
CA ASN A 142 8.76 -6.50 18.53
C ASN A 142 9.39 -5.28 17.85
N GLN A 143 10.15 -4.51 18.61
CA GLN A 143 10.97 -3.44 18.07
C GLN A 143 12.20 -4.08 17.43
N TYR A 144 12.25 -4.12 16.10
CA TYR A 144 13.42 -4.59 15.37
C TYR A 144 14.34 -3.40 15.06
N GLY A 145 15.54 -3.38 15.65
CA GLY A 145 16.55 -2.33 15.50
C GLY A 145 17.65 -2.44 16.55
N TRP A 146 18.77 -1.73 16.38
CA TRP A 146 19.86 -1.66 17.36
C TRP A 146 19.46 -0.82 18.58
N ILE A 147 18.50 -1.29 19.37
CA ILE A 147 18.31 -0.81 20.72
C ILE A 147 18.75 -1.96 21.62
N LEU A 148 20.06 -2.00 21.87
CA LEU A 148 20.58 -2.68 23.05
C LEU A 148 20.09 -1.85 24.25
N GLY A 149 19.08 -2.37 24.94
CA GLY A 149 18.81 -2.04 26.33
C GLY A 149 19.59 -2.97 27.24
#